data_AF-A0A2V2LKL9-F1
#
_entry.id   AF-A0A2V2LKL9-F1
#
_cell.length_a   1.000
_cell.length_b   1.000
_cell.length_c   1.000
_cell.angle_alpha   90.00
_cell.angle_beta   90.00
_cell.angle_gamma   90.00
#
_symmetry.space_group_name_H-M   'P 1'
#
loop_
_entity.id
_entity.type
_entity.pdbx_description
1 polymer ?
#
loop_
_entity_poly.entity_id
_entity_poly.type
_entity_poly.pdbx_seq_one_letter_code
_entity_poly.pdbx_strand_id
1 'polypeptide(L)'
;MQHDRRPARGRVVVAAQWDPVFMAEAARWRAAPCRATCFDGADTDRAGLFAALRPGDTLVYLGHATPRAWLGFRGIRADHLPPLTAPLACVIALTCHGTAPDGVGAAWVDKGLAHAATGPRGPVATDLLLRVAADLRDLFGARKPDTAGRTAADVAARAQRAGADFGLLFSAPCRV
;
A
#
# COMPACT_ATOMS: atom_id res chain seq x y z
N MET A 1 -19.16 -22.82 -16.41
CA MET A 1 -19.25 -21.39 -16.01
C MET A 1 -18.33 -21.18 -14.82
N GLN A 2 -17.15 -20.56 -15.03
CA GLN A 2 -16.29 -20.15 -13.92
C GLN A 2 -17.01 -19.01 -13.19
N HIS A 3 -17.37 -19.24 -11.94
CA HIS A 3 -17.83 -18.17 -11.07
C HIS A 3 -16.69 -17.17 -10.92
N ASP A 4 -16.91 -15.99 -11.52
CA ASP A 4 -16.17 -14.76 -11.29
C ASP A 4 -16.31 -14.39 -9.79
N ARG A 5 -15.56 -15.11 -8.94
CA ARG A 5 -15.47 -14.85 -7.50
C ARG A 5 -14.67 -13.57 -7.35
N ARG A 6 -15.36 -12.44 -7.54
CA ARG A 6 -14.84 -11.13 -7.13
C ARG A 6 -14.31 -11.29 -5.70
N PRO A 7 -13.05 -10.93 -5.43
CA PRO A 7 -12.49 -11.05 -4.10
C PRO A 7 -13.40 -10.30 -3.12
N ALA A 8 -13.74 -10.95 -2.01
CA ALA A 8 -14.45 -10.31 -0.91
C ALA A 8 -13.73 -9.01 -0.57
N ARG A 9 -14.48 -7.92 -0.40
CA ARG A 9 -13.93 -6.59 -0.09
C ARG A 9 -12.99 -6.69 1.11
N GLY A 10 -11.69 -6.50 0.88
CA GLY A 10 -10.70 -6.58 1.94
C GLY A 10 -10.68 -5.33 2.81
N ARG A 11 -9.97 -5.44 3.92
CA ARG A 11 -9.75 -4.35 4.87
C ARG A 11 -8.63 -3.44 4.37
N VAL A 12 -8.53 -2.28 4.98
CA VAL A 12 -7.33 -1.43 4.84
C VAL A 12 -6.35 -1.80 5.93
N VAL A 13 -5.12 -2.08 5.55
CA VAL A 13 -3.99 -2.27 6.45
C VAL A 13 -3.02 -1.12 6.21
N VAL A 14 -2.65 -0.39 7.25
CA VAL A 14 -1.68 0.72 7.17
C VAL A 14 -0.41 0.27 7.84
N ALA A 15 0.71 0.33 7.13
CA ALA A 15 2.04 0.03 7.66
C ALA A 15 2.89 1.28 7.60
N ALA A 16 3.25 1.83 8.77
CA ALA A 16 4.12 3.00 8.88
C ALA A 16 5.54 2.62 9.33
N GLN A 17 6.50 3.18 8.64
CA GLN A 17 7.90 3.17 9.03
C GLN A 17 8.11 3.76 10.44
N TRP A 18 9.18 3.31 11.12
CA TRP A 18 9.72 3.96 12.32
C TRP A 18 10.35 5.33 11.98
N ASP A 19 9.49 6.28 11.66
CA ASP A 19 9.78 7.70 11.43
C ASP A 19 8.67 8.49 12.14
N PRO A 20 8.98 9.51 12.97
CA PRO A 20 7.97 10.23 13.74
C PRO A 20 6.82 10.77 12.90
N VAL A 21 7.09 11.21 11.67
CA VAL A 21 6.10 11.80 10.78
C VAL A 21 5.13 10.74 10.27
N PHE A 22 5.65 9.59 9.83
CA PHE A 22 4.79 8.49 9.33
C PHE A 22 4.06 7.76 10.46
N MET A 23 4.67 7.63 11.64
CA MET A 23 4.00 7.07 12.82
C MET A 23 2.86 7.97 13.29
N ALA A 24 3.07 9.30 13.31
CA ALA A 24 2.01 10.25 13.62
C ALA A 24 0.86 10.17 12.62
N GLU A 25 1.18 9.97 11.33
CA GLU A 25 0.16 9.77 10.31
C GLU A 25 -0.60 8.43 10.51
N ALA A 26 0.09 7.32 10.79
CA ALA A 26 -0.58 6.06 11.10
C ALA A 26 -1.47 6.14 12.36
N ALA A 27 -1.08 6.91 13.37
CA ALA A 27 -1.93 7.18 14.53
C ALA A 27 -3.23 7.89 14.14
N ARG A 28 -3.20 8.81 13.16
CA ARG A 28 -4.42 9.44 12.61
C ARG A 28 -5.28 8.46 11.84
N TRP A 29 -4.69 7.53 11.10
CA TRP A 29 -5.43 6.43 10.46
C TRP A 29 -6.11 5.53 11.50
N ARG A 30 -5.42 5.21 12.59
CA ARG A 30 -5.95 4.40 13.71
C ARG A 30 -7.13 5.10 14.42
N ALA A 31 -7.08 6.41 14.55
CA ALA A 31 -8.14 7.22 15.17
C ALA A 31 -9.31 7.54 14.23
N ALA A 32 -9.14 7.33 12.93
CA ALA A 32 -10.16 7.70 11.94
C ALA A 32 -11.28 6.64 11.83
N PRO A 33 -12.47 7.03 11.30
CA PRO A 33 -13.58 6.10 11.11
C PRO A 33 -13.31 5.00 10.07
N CYS A 34 -12.29 5.17 9.22
CA CYS A 34 -11.82 4.11 8.33
C CYS A 34 -11.31 2.96 9.21
N ARG A 35 -11.95 1.79 9.16
CA ARG A 35 -11.61 0.60 9.99
C ARG A 35 -10.25 0.00 9.58
N ALA A 36 -9.19 0.78 9.66
CA ALA A 36 -7.85 0.42 9.25
C ALA A 36 -7.13 -0.31 10.38
N THR A 37 -6.51 -1.44 10.08
CA THR A 37 -5.56 -2.07 11.00
C THR A 37 -4.20 -1.40 10.80
N CYS A 38 -3.71 -0.70 11.83
CA CYS A 38 -2.49 0.10 11.73
C CYS A 38 -1.33 -0.57 12.46
N PHE A 39 -0.26 -0.81 11.71
CA PHE A 39 1.03 -1.30 12.17
C PHE A 39 2.03 -0.16 12.07
N ASP A 40 2.71 0.14 13.17
CA ASP A 40 3.84 1.07 13.19
C ASP A 40 5.10 0.32 13.61
N GLY A 41 6.26 0.85 13.21
CA GLY A 41 7.55 0.21 13.47
C GLY A 41 7.95 0.16 14.96
N ALA A 42 7.22 0.86 15.83
CA ALA A 42 7.45 0.86 17.27
C ALA A 42 6.94 -0.46 17.89
N ASP A 43 5.69 -0.82 17.60
CA ASP A 43 4.97 -1.83 18.37
C ASP A 43 4.75 -3.16 17.63
N THR A 44 5.13 -3.26 16.35
CA THR A 44 4.96 -4.50 15.58
C THR A 44 6.18 -4.87 14.76
N ASP A 45 6.53 -6.16 14.81
CA ASP A 45 7.57 -6.73 13.97
C ASP A 45 7.04 -7.12 12.58
N ARG A 46 7.97 -7.49 11.69
CA ARG A 46 7.66 -7.89 10.32
C ARG A 46 6.69 -9.08 10.26
N ALA A 47 6.84 -10.05 11.16
CA ALA A 47 6.01 -11.25 11.18
C ALA A 47 4.57 -10.91 11.54
N GLY A 48 4.35 -10.02 12.51
CA GLY A 48 3.04 -9.53 12.91
C GLY A 48 2.30 -8.82 11.77
N LEU A 49 2.99 -7.95 11.02
CA LEU A 49 2.40 -7.31 9.83
C LEU A 49 1.95 -8.35 8.81
N PHE A 50 2.82 -9.29 8.44
CA PHE A 50 2.49 -10.28 7.41
C PHE A 50 1.42 -11.27 7.84
N ALA A 51 1.39 -11.66 9.12
CA ALA A 51 0.33 -12.51 9.66
C ALA A 51 -1.04 -11.83 9.66
N ALA A 52 -1.09 -10.50 9.69
CA ALA A 52 -2.33 -9.73 9.70
C ALA A 52 -2.92 -9.49 8.30
N LEU A 53 -2.09 -9.54 7.26
CA LEU A 53 -2.51 -9.38 5.87
C LEU A 53 -3.35 -10.57 5.42
N ARG A 54 -4.50 -10.29 4.81
CA ARG A 54 -5.38 -11.31 4.26
C ARG A 54 -5.56 -11.10 2.76
N PRO A 55 -5.87 -12.17 2.00
CA PRO A 55 -6.23 -12.06 0.60
C PRO A 55 -7.30 -10.98 0.37
N GLY A 56 -7.09 -10.14 -0.64
CA GLY A 56 -8.00 -9.04 -0.97
C GLY A 56 -7.87 -7.79 -0.09
N ASP A 57 -7.06 -7.78 0.98
CA ASP A 57 -6.77 -6.55 1.74
C ASP A 57 -6.06 -5.50 0.84
N THR A 58 -6.21 -4.23 1.20
CA THR A 58 -5.42 -3.12 0.62
C THR A 58 -4.37 -2.68 1.63
N LEU A 59 -3.10 -2.73 1.24
CA LEU A 59 -1.99 -2.26 2.06
C LEU A 59 -1.65 -0.81 1.69
N VAL A 60 -1.70 0.10 2.66
CA VAL A 60 -1.13 1.45 2.55
C VAL A 60 0.20 1.46 3.28
N TYR A 61 1.29 1.63 2.54
CA TYR A 61 2.63 1.74 3.10
C TYR A 61 3.01 3.22 3.23
N LEU A 62 3.35 3.67 4.43
CA LEU A 62 3.84 5.02 4.74
C LEU A 62 5.33 4.92 5.11
N GLY A 63 6.21 5.49 4.30
CA GLY A 63 7.63 5.39 4.58
C GLY A 63 8.53 6.10 3.57
N HIS A 64 9.82 5.97 3.82
CA HIS A 64 10.90 6.27 2.90
C HIS A 64 11.26 5.00 2.14
N ALA A 65 11.78 5.17 0.94
CA ALA A 65 12.35 4.09 0.17
C ALA A 65 13.64 4.57 -0.46
N THR A 66 14.54 3.62 -0.64
CA THR A 66 15.65 3.81 -1.57
C THR A 66 15.46 2.80 -2.69
N PRO A 67 15.90 3.13 -3.92
CA PRO A 67 16.13 2.12 -4.93
C PRO A 67 16.92 0.97 -4.28
N ARG A 68 16.33 -0.23 -4.16
CA ARG A 68 16.90 -1.47 -3.53
C ARG A 68 16.75 -1.69 -2.01
N ALA A 69 16.09 -0.83 -1.22
CA ALA A 69 15.79 -1.16 0.19
C ALA A 69 14.52 -0.49 0.71
N TRP A 70 13.64 -1.27 1.37
CA TRP A 70 12.53 -0.72 2.13
C TRP A 70 13.03 -0.39 3.54
N LEU A 71 13.74 0.73 3.63
CA LEU A 71 14.17 1.24 4.92
C LEU A 71 12.94 1.84 5.59
N GLY A 72 12.17 1.03 6.32
CA GLY A 72 11.16 1.67 7.16
C GLY A 72 10.38 0.84 8.15
N PHE A 73 9.67 -0.19 7.69
CA PHE A 73 9.03 -1.10 8.64
C PHE A 73 10.08 -2.15 9.01
N ARG A 74 10.95 -1.82 9.97
CA ARG A 74 12.05 -2.69 10.44
C ARG A 74 12.94 -3.26 9.31
N GLY A 75 13.11 -2.54 8.19
CA GLY A 75 13.97 -2.97 7.09
C GLY A 75 13.41 -4.11 6.23
N ILE A 76 12.10 -4.18 5.99
CA ILE A 76 11.52 -5.09 4.99
C ILE A 76 12.24 -4.89 3.63
N ARG A 77 12.39 -5.95 2.87
CA ARG A 77 12.99 -5.97 1.54
C ARG A 77 12.16 -6.90 0.68
N ALA A 78 12.34 -6.86 -0.63
CA ALA A 78 11.57 -7.70 -1.54
C ALA A 78 11.75 -9.21 -1.23
N ASP A 79 12.96 -9.64 -0.86
CA ASP A 79 13.28 -11.01 -0.43
C ASP A 79 12.65 -11.40 0.92
N HIS A 80 12.25 -10.43 1.74
CA HIS A 80 11.54 -10.67 2.99
C HIS A 80 10.04 -10.91 2.83
N LEU A 81 9.47 -10.65 1.65
CA LEU A 81 8.03 -10.81 1.42
C LEU A 81 7.67 -12.30 1.45
N PRO A 82 6.83 -12.75 2.40
CA PRO A 82 6.46 -14.14 2.49
C PRO A 82 5.50 -14.49 1.34
N PRO A 83 5.48 -15.76 0.91
CA PRO A 83 4.43 -16.22 0.03
C PRO A 83 3.07 -16.01 0.72
N LEU A 84 2.14 -15.36 0.02
CA LEU A 84 0.74 -15.28 0.43
C LEU A 84 -0.06 -16.39 -0.25
N THR A 85 -1.08 -16.91 0.44
CA THR A 85 -1.99 -17.92 -0.12
C THR A 85 -2.86 -17.37 -1.25
N ALA A 86 -3.10 -16.06 -1.25
CA ALA A 86 -3.69 -15.31 -2.35
C ALA A 86 -3.27 -13.83 -2.26
N PRO A 87 -3.24 -13.12 -3.40
CA PRO A 87 -2.75 -11.75 -3.47
C PRO A 87 -3.62 -10.75 -2.70
N LEU A 88 -2.98 -9.66 -2.29
CA LEU A 88 -3.65 -8.43 -1.89
C LEU A 88 -4.43 -7.84 -3.07
N ALA A 89 -5.48 -7.09 -2.75
CA ALA A 89 -6.17 -6.33 -3.78
C ALA A 89 -5.27 -5.23 -4.34
N CYS A 90 -4.62 -4.46 -3.46
CA CYS A 90 -3.78 -3.35 -3.89
C CYS A 90 -2.70 -3.04 -2.86
N VAL A 91 -1.55 -2.55 -3.32
CA VAL A 91 -0.53 -1.89 -2.50
C VAL A 91 -0.45 -0.41 -2.88
N ILE A 92 -0.77 0.48 -1.95
CA ILE A 92 -0.60 1.92 -2.07
C ILE A 92 0.72 2.28 -1.39
N ALA A 93 1.73 2.52 -2.21
CA ALA A 93 3.10 2.79 -1.88
C ALA A 93 3.37 4.28 -1.67
N LEU A 94 3.05 4.84 -0.50
CA LEU A 94 3.31 6.26 -0.20
C LEU A 94 4.75 6.44 0.28
N THR A 95 5.65 6.38 -0.69
CA THR A 95 7.09 6.54 -0.51
C THR A 95 7.73 7.08 -1.79
N CYS A 96 8.91 7.69 -1.70
CA CYS A 96 9.69 8.03 -2.88
C CYS A 96 9.92 6.78 -3.74
N HIS A 97 9.74 6.87 -5.05
CA HIS A 97 9.89 5.73 -5.95
C HIS A 97 8.98 4.52 -5.65
N GLY A 98 7.83 4.74 -5.00
CA GLY A 98 6.89 3.68 -4.62
C GLY A 98 6.51 2.70 -5.74
N THR A 99 6.41 3.14 -7.00
CA THR A 99 6.14 2.28 -8.17
C THR A 99 7.26 2.29 -9.22
N ALA A 100 8.46 2.74 -8.85
CA ALA A 100 9.64 2.54 -9.70
C ALA A 100 9.95 1.03 -9.84
N PRO A 101 10.75 0.61 -10.83
CA PRO A 101 11.07 -0.81 -11.06
C PRO A 101 11.61 -1.58 -9.84
N ASP A 102 12.29 -0.90 -8.92
CA ASP A 102 12.78 -1.47 -7.65
C ASP A 102 12.05 -0.93 -6.42
N GLY A 103 10.89 -0.32 -6.65
CA GLY A 103 10.01 0.27 -5.66
C GLY A 103 9.21 -0.76 -4.87
N VAL A 104 8.70 -0.29 -3.74
CA VAL A 104 7.90 -1.05 -2.78
C VAL A 104 6.67 -1.70 -3.43
N GLY A 105 5.92 -0.95 -4.26
CA GLY A 105 4.73 -1.44 -4.95
C GLY A 105 5.07 -2.43 -6.07
N ALA A 106 6.14 -2.17 -6.82
CA ALA A 106 6.59 -3.06 -7.89
C ALA A 106 6.96 -4.43 -7.35
N ALA A 107 7.71 -4.50 -6.25
CA ALA A 107 8.12 -5.77 -5.64
C ALA A 107 6.94 -6.67 -5.21
N TRP A 108 5.79 -6.10 -4.81
CA TRP A 108 4.60 -6.89 -4.49
C TRP A 108 3.90 -7.43 -5.73
N VAL A 109 3.83 -6.61 -6.78
CA VAL A 109 3.23 -6.99 -8.05
C VAL A 109 4.07 -8.06 -8.76
N ASP A 110 5.39 -7.87 -8.82
CA ASP A 110 6.33 -8.78 -9.49
C ASP A 110 6.36 -10.17 -8.84
N LYS A 111 6.11 -10.25 -7.53
CA LYS A 111 6.01 -11.52 -6.79
C LYS A 111 4.62 -12.14 -6.84
N GLY A 112 3.65 -11.51 -7.51
CA GLY A 112 2.26 -11.98 -7.54
C GLY A 112 1.56 -11.90 -6.18
N LEU A 113 2.06 -11.06 -5.26
CA LEU A 113 1.51 -10.89 -3.90
C LEU A 113 0.47 -9.75 -3.85
N ALA A 114 0.34 -8.96 -4.91
CA ALA A 114 -0.71 -7.97 -5.08
C ALA A 114 -1.21 -7.92 -6.52
N HIS A 115 -2.51 -7.69 -6.71
CA HIS A 115 -3.10 -7.52 -8.04
C HIS A 115 -2.75 -6.19 -8.68
N ALA A 116 -2.56 -5.15 -7.87
CA ALA A 116 -2.19 -3.82 -8.33
C ALA A 116 -1.30 -3.11 -7.31
N ALA A 117 -0.54 -2.14 -7.78
CA ALA A 117 0.15 -1.19 -6.91
C ALA A 117 0.09 0.23 -7.48
N THR A 118 0.09 1.23 -6.61
CA THR A 118 0.10 2.65 -6.97
C THR A 118 0.97 3.44 -6.01
N GLY A 119 1.63 4.49 -6.50
CA GLY A 119 2.60 5.26 -5.73
C GLY A 119 3.50 6.10 -6.63
N PRO A 120 4.35 6.98 -6.08
CA PRO A 120 5.26 7.81 -6.84
C PRO A 120 6.20 6.99 -7.74
N ARG A 121 6.49 7.45 -8.96
CA ARG A 121 7.53 6.84 -9.83
C ARG A 121 8.93 7.39 -9.53
N GLY A 122 8.99 8.58 -8.97
CA GLY A 122 10.22 9.33 -8.70
C GLY A 122 10.33 9.82 -7.25
N PRO A 123 11.30 10.71 -6.98
CA PRO A 123 11.37 11.44 -5.73
C PRO A 123 10.09 12.26 -5.50
N VAL A 124 9.63 12.31 -4.26
CA VAL A 124 8.47 13.11 -3.87
C VAL A 124 8.69 13.68 -2.46
N ALA A 125 8.20 14.88 -2.22
CA ALA A 125 8.27 15.49 -0.90
C ALA A 125 7.36 14.76 0.09
N THR A 126 7.84 14.58 1.32
CA THR A 126 7.07 13.96 2.42
C THR A 126 5.73 14.64 2.64
N ASP A 127 5.67 15.98 2.59
CA ASP A 127 4.42 16.73 2.78
C ASP A 127 3.35 16.35 1.74
N LEU A 128 3.75 16.09 0.49
CA LEU A 128 2.84 15.67 -0.56
C LEU A 128 2.35 14.23 -0.31
N LEU A 129 3.22 13.34 0.16
CA LEU A 129 2.83 11.98 0.57
C LEU A 129 1.80 12.02 1.71
N LEU A 130 1.99 12.90 2.69
CA LEU A 130 1.06 13.05 3.82
C LEU A 130 -0.28 13.64 3.40
N ARG A 131 -0.30 14.59 2.45
CA ARG A 131 -1.56 15.09 1.87
C ARG A 131 -2.32 13.97 1.16
N VAL A 132 -1.63 13.16 0.35
CA VAL A 132 -2.24 11.99 -0.28
C VAL A 132 -2.73 10.98 0.77
N ALA A 133 -1.96 10.73 1.83
CA ALA A 133 -2.38 9.85 2.93
C ALA A 133 -3.67 10.35 3.61
N ALA A 134 -3.78 11.66 3.85
CA ALA A 134 -4.98 12.26 4.40
C ALA A 134 -6.20 12.10 3.48
N ASP A 135 -6.04 12.38 2.18
CA ASP A 135 -7.12 12.21 1.19
C ASP A 135 -7.60 10.77 1.09
N LEU A 136 -6.68 9.80 1.24
CA LEU A 136 -7.00 8.38 1.24
C LEU A 136 -7.72 7.95 2.50
N ARG A 137 -7.28 8.43 3.66
CA ARG A 137 -7.97 8.18 4.93
C ARG A 137 -9.43 8.64 4.85
N ASP A 138 -9.66 9.83 4.29
CA ASP A 138 -11.01 10.37 4.11
C ASP A 138 -11.82 9.53 3.10
N LEU A 139 -11.20 9.11 2.00
CA LEU A 139 -11.82 8.23 1.01
C LEU A 139 -12.27 6.89 1.62
N PHE A 140 -11.40 6.23 2.39
CA PHE A 140 -11.71 4.97 3.07
C PHE A 140 -12.61 5.14 4.29
N GLY A 141 -12.69 6.35 4.86
CA GLY A 141 -13.66 6.69 5.90
C GLY A 141 -15.07 6.87 5.34
N ALA A 142 -15.19 7.47 4.15
CA ALA A 142 -16.45 7.70 3.47
C ALA A 142 -16.97 6.46 2.71
N ARG A 143 -16.10 5.51 2.34
CA ARG A 143 -16.43 4.37 1.47
C ARG A 143 -15.76 3.09 1.95
N LYS A 144 -16.44 1.95 1.77
CA LYS A 144 -15.78 0.64 1.88
C LYS A 144 -14.80 0.48 0.70
N PRO A 145 -13.58 -0.06 0.91
CA PRO A 145 -12.68 -0.42 -0.19
C PRO A 145 -13.42 -1.29 -1.21
N ASP A 146 -13.32 -0.93 -2.48
CA ASP A 146 -13.91 -1.69 -3.57
C ASP A 146 -12.85 -2.59 -4.24
N THR A 147 -13.10 -3.04 -5.46
CA THR A 147 -12.18 -3.91 -6.19
C THR A 147 -10.82 -3.23 -6.41
N ALA A 148 -9.74 -3.95 -6.11
CA ALA A 148 -8.32 -3.67 -6.43
C ALA A 148 -8.04 -2.52 -7.43
N GLY A 149 -8.45 -2.70 -8.70
CA GLY A 149 -8.11 -1.78 -9.78
C GLY A 149 -8.79 -0.41 -9.70
N ARG A 150 -9.99 -0.31 -9.12
CA ARG A 150 -10.69 0.96 -8.94
C ARG A 150 -10.05 1.81 -7.85
N THR A 151 -9.79 1.19 -6.69
CA THR A 151 -9.08 1.85 -5.60
C THR A 151 -7.71 2.37 -6.06
N ALA A 152 -6.92 1.55 -6.76
CA ALA A 152 -5.58 1.95 -7.23
C ALA A 152 -5.60 3.10 -8.26
N ALA A 153 -6.53 3.07 -9.21
CA ALA A 153 -6.69 4.12 -10.22
C ALA A 153 -7.21 5.44 -9.60
N ASP A 154 -8.18 5.37 -8.68
CA ASP A 154 -8.70 6.54 -7.97
C ASP A 154 -7.60 7.24 -7.16
N VAL A 155 -6.74 6.46 -6.49
CA VAL A 155 -5.56 6.97 -5.77
C VAL A 155 -4.61 7.70 -6.72
N ALA A 156 -4.22 7.05 -7.82
CA ALA A 156 -3.28 7.62 -8.78
C ALA A 156 -3.81 8.95 -9.35
N ALA A 157 -5.08 8.98 -9.75
CA ALA A 157 -5.72 10.17 -10.30
C ALA A 157 -5.80 11.33 -9.28
N ARG A 158 -6.03 11.02 -8.00
CA ARG A 158 -6.02 12.03 -6.91
C ARG A 158 -4.62 12.60 -6.70
N ALA A 159 -3.63 11.73 -6.60
CA ALA A 159 -2.24 12.15 -6.40
C ALA A 159 -1.71 12.99 -7.57
N GLN A 160 -2.07 12.64 -8.81
CA GLN A 160 -1.74 13.43 -9.99
C GLN A 160 -2.37 14.84 -9.95
N ARG A 161 -3.63 14.98 -9.49
CA ARG A 161 -4.24 16.30 -9.28
C ARG A 161 -3.54 17.11 -8.19
N ALA A 162 -2.92 16.45 -7.22
CA ALA A 162 -2.10 17.09 -6.19
C ALA A 162 -0.67 17.41 -6.67
N GLY A 163 -0.34 17.15 -7.93
CA GLY A 163 0.96 17.46 -8.53
C GLY A 163 2.02 16.37 -8.36
N ALA A 164 1.64 15.15 -7.99
CA ALA A 164 2.57 14.02 -7.85
C ALA A 164 2.59 13.13 -9.10
N ASP A 165 3.77 12.71 -9.55
CA ASP A 165 3.93 11.69 -10.58
C ASP A 165 3.70 10.28 -10.00
N PHE A 166 2.43 9.88 -9.92
CA PHE A 166 2.02 8.55 -9.48
C PHE A 166 1.84 7.61 -10.67
N GLY A 167 2.43 6.43 -10.54
CA GLY A 167 2.26 5.31 -11.45
C GLY A 167 1.21 4.33 -10.95
N LEU A 168 0.66 3.56 -11.88
CA LEU A 168 -0.22 2.43 -11.62
C LEU A 168 0.40 1.18 -12.25
N LEU A 169 0.54 0.13 -11.45
CA LEU A 169 1.06 -1.18 -11.83
C LEU A 169 -0.03 -2.22 -11.62
N PHE A 170 -0.08 -3.22 -12.50
CA PHE A 170 -0.99 -4.37 -12.41
C PHE A 170 -0.18 -5.65 -12.52
N SER A 171 -0.57 -6.68 -11.77
CA SER A 171 -0.06 -8.03 -12.00
C SER A 171 -0.46 -8.46 -13.41
N ALA A 172 0.49 -9.00 -14.17
CA ALA A 172 0.13 -9.73 -15.37
C ALA A 172 -0.89 -10.82 -15.02
N PRO A 173 -1.91 -11.07 -15.87
CA PRO A 173 -2.81 -12.19 -15.63
C PRO A 173 -1.97 -13.46 -15.52
N CYS A 174 -2.03 -14.15 -14.38
CA CYS A 174 -1.45 -15.48 -14.22
C CYS A 174 -2.00 -16.35 -15.36
N ARG A 175 -1.14 -16.70 -16.32
CA ARG A 175 -1.44 -17.77 -17.27
C ARG A 175 -1.34 -19.07 -16.46
N VAL A 176 -2.47 -19.51 -15.92
CA VAL A 176 -2.61 -20.82 -15.25
C VAL A 176 -2.61 -21.91 -16.31
#